data_AF-A0A940ZKD0-F1
#
_entry.id   AF-A0A940ZKD0-F1
#
_cell.length_a   1.000
_cell.length_b   1.000
_cell.length_c   1.000
_cell.angle_alpha   90.00
_cell.angle_beta   90.00
_cell.angle_gamma   90.00
#
_symmetry.space_group_name_H-M   'P 1'
#
loop_
_entity.id
_entity.type
_entity.pdbx_description
1 polymer ?
#
loop_
_entity_poly.entity_id
_entity_poly.type
_entity_poly.pdbx_seq_one_letter_code
_entity_poly.pdbx_strand_id
1 'polypeptide(L)'
;MQNIHDGVHDGVHDGSMTKRALLLALFLIALGGFLLHYRIHPFMVPDKANPGALLFNQNNFMAFIFPLVDVVLVTPLFAFRRTAVYGFLLNGLIAIYGTVFMAHFSIAQLGGKSLPIEGWILRSTFPDIAILWGDFFIGKALYDLHLKG
;
A
#
# COMPACT_ATOMS: atom_id res chain seq x y z
N MET A 1 49.01 16.90 7.53
CA MET A 1 48.06 16.85 6.39
C MET A 1 47.36 15.51 6.47
N GLN A 2 46.19 15.46 7.10
CA GLN A 2 45.44 14.23 7.31
C GLN A 2 43.96 14.53 7.09
N ASN A 3 43.30 13.60 6.39
CA ASN A 3 41.85 13.43 6.20
C ASN A 3 41.13 14.37 5.23
N ILE A 4 41.16 14.01 3.94
CA ILE A 4 40.10 14.36 2.96
C ILE A 4 39.51 13.09 2.27
N HIS A 5 40.04 11.89 2.55
CA HIS A 5 39.65 10.67 1.81
C HIS A 5 38.52 9.83 2.43
N ASP A 6 38.08 10.11 3.66
CA ASP A 6 37.13 9.23 4.36
C ASP A 6 35.65 9.55 4.02
N GLY A 7 35.33 10.77 3.58
CA GLY A 7 33.93 11.21 3.42
C GLY A 7 33.15 10.64 2.23
N VAL A 8 33.82 10.02 1.25
CA VAL A 8 33.17 9.51 0.03
C VAL A 8 32.68 8.07 0.18
N HIS A 9 33.36 7.25 1.01
CA HIS A 9 32.98 5.86 1.23
C HIS A 9 31.74 5.71 2.14
N ASP A 10 31.56 6.62 3.10
CA ASP A 10 30.45 6.57 4.05
C ASP A 10 29.10 6.91 3.40
N GLY A 11 29.07 7.88 2.47
CA GLY A 11 27.83 8.31 1.81
C GLY A 11 27.21 7.29 0.86
N VAL A 12 28.02 6.42 0.25
CA VAL A 12 27.54 5.35 -0.66
C VAL A 12 26.94 4.17 0.14
N HIS A 13 27.54 3.86 1.29
CA HIS A 13 27.04 2.81 2.18
C HIS A 13 25.71 3.19 2.84
N ASP A 14 25.55 4.46 3.25
CA ASP A 14 24.33 4.98 3.86
C ASP A 14 23.13 4.89 2.90
N GLY A 15 23.28 5.38 1.67
CA GLY A 15 22.19 5.35 0.67
C GLY A 15 21.72 3.93 0.31
N SER A 16 22.60 2.93 0.36
CA SER A 16 22.23 1.51 0.14
C SER A 16 21.41 0.95 1.30
N MET A 17 21.79 1.26 2.53
CA MET A 17 21.06 0.85 3.73
C MET A 17 19.68 1.51 3.80
N THR A 18 19.57 2.80 3.50
CA THR A 18 18.29 3.51 3.44
C THR A 18 17.35 2.90 2.39
N LYS A 19 17.85 2.59 1.19
CA LYS A 19 17.05 1.97 0.11
C LYS A 19 16.47 0.63 0.55
N ARG A 20 17.26 -0.22 1.21
CA ARG A 20 16.80 -1.51 1.73
C ARG A 20 15.75 -1.35 2.82
N ALA A 21 15.93 -0.40 3.73
CA ALA A 21 14.96 -0.10 4.77
C ALA A 21 13.63 0.39 4.19
N LEU A 22 13.67 1.28 3.20
CA LEU A 22 12.46 1.77 2.51
C LEU A 22 11.77 0.67 1.71
N LEU A 23 12.53 -0.20 1.02
CA LEU A 23 11.96 -1.34 0.30
C LEU A 23 11.28 -2.34 1.25
N LEU A 24 11.90 -2.60 2.41
CA LEU A 24 11.29 -3.44 3.45
C LEU A 24 10.05 -2.78 4.05
N ALA A 25 10.08 -1.48 4.30
CA ALA A 25 8.92 -0.73 4.80
C ALA A 25 7.75 -0.79 3.80
N LEU A 26 8.03 -0.55 2.51
CA LEU A 26 7.06 -0.67 1.43
C LEU A 26 6.45 -2.07 1.39
N PHE A 27 7.29 -3.11 1.40
CA PHE A 27 6.82 -4.49 1.42
C PHE A 27 5.92 -4.81 2.62
N LEU A 28 6.31 -4.39 3.82
CA LEU A 28 5.56 -4.68 5.04
C LEU A 28 4.23 -3.95 5.09
N ILE A 29 4.17 -2.69 4.62
CA ILE A 29 2.91 -1.95 4.54
C ILE A 29 2.00 -2.56 3.47
N ALA A 30 2.49 -2.83 2.27
CA ALA A 30 1.74 -3.51 1.23
C ALA A 30 1.20 -4.87 1.70
N LEU A 31 2.05 -5.68 2.37
CA LEU A 31 1.65 -6.98 2.92
C LEU A 31 0.61 -6.83 4.03
N GLY A 32 0.80 -5.85 4.93
CA GLY A 32 -0.18 -5.51 5.96
C GLY A 32 -1.52 -5.09 5.35
N GLY A 33 -1.51 -4.25 4.31
CA GLY A 33 -2.68 -3.83 3.55
C GLY A 33 -3.39 -5.01 2.89
N PHE A 34 -2.65 -5.93 2.28
CA PHE A 34 -3.18 -7.16 1.69
C PHE A 34 -3.86 -8.05 2.73
N LEU A 35 -3.19 -8.32 3.86
CA LEU A 35 -3.75 -9.14 4.93
C LEU A 35 -4.96 -8.47 5.60
N LEU A 36 -4.92 -7.15 5.76
CA LEU A 36 -6.04 -6.38 6.29
C LEU A 36 -7.27 -6.51 5.39
N HIS A 37 -7.10 -6.31 4.09
CA HIS A 37 -8.19 -6.43 3.10
C HIS A 37 -8.72 -7.86 3.00
N TYR A 38 -7.85 -8.87 3.04
CA TYR A 38 -8.29 -10.27 3.07
C TYR A 38 -9.13 -10.58 4.32
N ARG A 39 -8.76 -10.00 5.47
CA ARG A 39 -9.48 -10.18 6.75
C ARG A 39 -10.85 -9.50 6.75
N ILE A 40 -10.96 -8.27 6.26
CA ILE A 40 -12.20 -7.47 6.34
C ILE A 40 -13.13 -7.65 5.13
N HIS A 41 -12.58 -8.01 3.97
CA HIS A 41 -13.31 -8.27 2.72
C HIS A 41 -13.02 -9.68 2.20
N PRO A 42 -13.48 -10.74 2.89
CA PRO A 42 -13.37 -12.10 2.35
C PRO A 42 -14.18 -12.19 1.05
N PHE A 43 -13.51 -12.60 -0.04
CA PHE A 43 -14.15 -12.82 -1.34
C PHE A 43 -14.71 -14.23 -1.50
N MET A 44 -14.27 -15.18 -0.65
CA MET A 44 -14.89 -16.49 -0.48
C MET A 44 -15.65 -16.49 0.85
N VAL A 45 -16.99 -16.45 0.76
CA VAL A 45 -17.87 -16.34 1.92
C VAL A 45 -18.68 -17.62 2.06
N PRO A 46 -18.86 -18.18 3.27
CA PRO A 46 -19.69 -19.37 3.45
C PRO A 46 -21.13 -19.11 2.98
N ASP A 47 -21.69 -20.07 2.23
CA ASP A 47 -23.11 -20.04 1.89
C ASP A 47 -23.94 -20.24 3.17
N LYS A 48 -24.83 -19.28 3.45
CA LYS A 48 -25.75 -19.37 4.59
C LYS A 48 -26.77 -20.49 4.42
N ALA A 49 -27.08 -20.87 3.17
CA ALA A 49 -28.02 -21.94 2.86
C ALA A 49 -27.36 -23.33 2.85
N ASN A 50 -26.06 -23.41 2.52
CA ASN A 50 -25.31 -24.67 2.43
C ASN A 50 -24.00 -24.55 3.22
N PRO A 51 -23.98 -24.88 4.52
CA PRO A 51 -22.77 -24.85 5.35
C PRO A 51 -21.77 -25.91 4.87
N GLY A 52 -20.92 -25.52 3.92
CA GLY A 52 -19.97 -26.38 3.19
C GLY A 52 -19.62 -25.84 1.80
N ALA A 53 -20.49 -25.00 1.22
CA ALA A 53 -20.21 -24.29 -0.03
C ALA A 53 -19.65 -22.89 0.24
N LEU A 54 -18.72 -22.44 -0.62
CA LEU A 54 -18.19 -21.08 -0.63
C LEU A 54 -18.79 -20.32 -1.81
N LEU A 55 -19.29 -19.12 -1.56
CA LEU A 55 -19.79 -18.19 -2.56
C LEU A 55 -18.73 -17.14 -2.87
N PHE A 56 -18.56 -16.86 -4.15
CA PHE A 56 -17.67 -15.82 -4.62
C PHE A 56 -18.35 -14.46 -4.59
N ASN A 57 -17.74 -13.50 -3.88
CA ASN A 57 -18.21 -12.11 -3.82
C ASN A 57 -17.31 -11.21 -4.67
N GLN A 58 -17.81 -10.83 -5.86
CA GLN A 58 -17.13 -9.96 -6.81
C GLN A 58 -16.77 -8.58 -6.24
N ASN A 59 -17.61 -8.00 -5.38
CA ASN A 59 -17.37 -6.67 -4.81
C ASN A 59 -16.16 -6.68 -3.87
N ASN A 60 -16.02 -7.75 -3.08
CA ASN A 60 -14.88 -7.93 -2.17
C ASN A 60 -13.61 -8.36 -2.92
N PHE A 61 -13.74 -8.96 -4.10
CA PHE A 61 -12.59 -9.41 -4.88
C PHE A 61 -11.70 -8.24 -5.34
N MET A 62 -12.28 -7.09 -5.69
CA MET A 62 -11.49 -5.91 -6.05
C MET A 62 -10.64 -5.40 -4.88
N ALA A 63 -11.19 -5.46 -3.67
CA ALA A 63 -10.50 -5.10 -2.44
C ALA A 63 -9.27 -6.00 -2.15
N PHE A 64 -9.24 -7.21 -2.73
CA PHE A 64 -8.11 -8.14 -2.66
C PHE A 64 -7.07 -7.89 -3.76
N ILE A 65 -7.49 -7.57 -4.98
CA ILE A 65 -6.59 -7.45 -6.15
C ILE A 65 -5.64 -6.26 -6.03
N PHE A 66 -6.11 -5.08 -5.63
CA PHE A 66 -5.25 -3.89 -5.52
C PHE A 66 -4.04 -4.10 -4.60
N PRO A 67 -4.22 -4.51 -3.33
CA PRO A 67 -3.07 -4.74 -2.45
C PRO A 67 -2.25 -5.99 -2.84
N LEU A 68 -2.84 -6.98 -3.54
CA LEU A 68 -2.06 -8.09 -4.10
C LEU A 68 -1.09 -7.60 -5.18
N VAL A 69 -1.56 -6.74 -6.09
CA VAL A 69 -0.72 -6.12 -7.13
C VAL A 69 0.37 -5.27 -6.47
N ASP A 70 0.08 -4.57 -5.40
CA ASP A 70 1.07 -3.77 -4.68
C ASP A 70 2.21 -4.63 -4.09
N VAL A 71 1.87 -5.71 -3.39
CA VAL A 71 2.85 -6.64 -2.83
C VAL A 71 3.66 -7.35 -3.91
N VAL A 72 3.00 -7.88 -4.94
CA VAL A 72 3.60 -8.81 -5.90
C VAL A 72 4.24 -8.11 -7.10
N LEU A 73 3.76 -6.92 -7.45
CA LEU A 73 4.24 -6.18 -8.63
C LEU A 73 4.94 -4.88 -8.26
N VAL A 74 4.31 -3.99 -7.48
CA VAL A 74 4.90 -2.69 -7.15
C VAL A 74 6.20 -2.85 -6.36
N THR A 75 6.18 -3.65 -5.30
CA THR A 75 7.35 -3.84 -4.44
C THR A 75 8.57 -4.36 -5.23
N PRO A 76 8.45 -5.43 -6.05
CA PRO A 76 9.57 -5.86 -6.89
C PRO A 76 10.02 -4.84 -7.95
N LEU A 77 9.11 -4.04 -8.52
CA LEU A 77 9.49 -2.98 -9.47
C LEU A 77 10.41 -1.93 -8.82
N PHE A 78 10.26 -1.69 -7.52
CA PHE A 78 11.14 -0.81 -6.75
C PHE A 78 12.48 -1.44 -6.37
N ALA A 79 12.64 -2.76 -6.48
CA ALA A 79 13.91 -3.43 -6.21
C ALA A 79 14.98 -3.15 -7.28
N PHE A 80 14.55 -2.76 -8.50
CA PHE A 80 15.47 -2.48 -9.61
C PHE A 80 15.34 -1.04 -10.11
N ARG A 81 16.48 -0.36 -10.26
CA ARG A 81 16.54 1.02 -10.76
C ARG A 81 15.83 1.23 -12.10
N ARG A 82 15.95 0.27 -13.01
CA ARG A 82 15.36 0.35 -14.36
C ARG A 82 13.83 0.32 -14.34
N THR A 83 13.25 -0.27 -13.30
CA THR A 83 11.79 -0.44 -13.17
C THR A 83 11.17 0.45 -12.12
N ALA A 84 11.97 1.21 -11.36
CA ALA A 84 11.50 2.10 -10.30
C ALA A 84 10.49 3.16 -10.81
N VAL A 85 10.62 3.61 -12.06
CA VAL A 85 9.63 4.52 -12.69
C VAL A 85 8.25 3.84 -12.79
N TYR A 86 8.21 2.59 -13.24
CA TYR A 86 6.95 1.84 -13.33
C TYR A 86 6.38 1.54 -11.94
N GLY A 87 7.24 1.22 -10.97
CA GLY A 87 6.86 1.06 -9.57
C GLY A 87 6.20 2.32 -9.02
N PHE A 88 6.79 3.49 -9.25
CA PHE A 88 6.24 4.78 -8.80
C PHE A 88 4.89 5.11 -9.45
N LEU A 89 4.79 4.95 -10.77
CA LEU A 89 3.53 5.20 -11.49
C LEU A 89 2.42 4.25 -11.05
N LEU A 90 2.73 2.96 -10.90
CA LEU A 90 1.75 1.97 -10.48
C LEU A 90 1.33 2.15 -9.01
N ASN A 91 2.28 2.45 -8.11
CA ASN A 91 1.97 2.77 -6.72
C ASN A 91 1.02 3.98 -6.64
N GLY A 92 1.33 5.08 -7.34
CA GLY A 92 0.47 6.26 -7.37
C GLY A 92 -0.92 5.98 -7.95
N LEU A 93 -1.00 5.15 -8.99
CA LEU A 93 -2.26 4.73 -9.58
C LEU A 93 -3.11 3.91 -8.58
N ILE A 94 -2.51 2.95 -7.87
CA ILE A 94 -3.18 2.18 -6.82
C ILE A 94 -3.63 3.10 -5.68
N ALA A 95 -2.81 4.06 -5.25
CA ALA A 95 -3.16 5.02 -4.20
C ALA A 95 -4.40 5.86 -4.57
N ILE A 96 -4.45 6.35 -5.81
CA ILE A 96 -5.58 7.13 -6.32
C ILE A 96 -6.85 6.27 -6.42
N TYR A 97 -6.79 5.13 -7.11
CA TYR A 97 -7.96 4.26 -7.27
C TYR A 97 -8.44 3.69 -5.94
N GLY A 98 -7.52 3.26 -5.08
CA GLY A 98 -7.82 2.78 -3.73
C GLY A 98 -8.55 3.85 -2.92
N THR A 99 -8.07 5.10 -2.94
CA THR A 99 -8.74 6.22 -2.26
C THR A 99 -10.16 6.43 -2.80
N VAL A 100 -10.35 6.44 -4.11
CA VAL A 100 -11.68 6.64 -4.73
C VAL A 100 -12.64 5.51 -4.34
N PHE A 101 -12.21 4.24 -4.42
CA PHE A 101 -13.06 3.11 -4.05
C PHE A 101 -13.40 3.09 -2.57
N MET A 102 -12.41 3.33 -1.71
CA MET A 102 -12.61 3.41 -0.27
C MET A 102 -13.55 4.56 0.11
N ALA A 103 -13.37 5.75 -0.47
CA ALA A 103 -14.24 6.90 -0.25
C ALA A 103 -15.68 6.61 -0.71
N HIS A 104 -15.85 6.00 -1.89
CA HIS A 104 -17.16 5.61 -2.39
C HIS A 104 -17.86 4.62 -1.46
N PHE A 105 -17.13 3.60 -0.99
CA PHE A 105 -17.66 2.59 -0.06
C PHE A 105 -18.01 3.19 1.31
N SER A 106 -17.15 4.08 1.82
CA SER A 106 -17.38 4.83 3.07
C SER A 106 -18.65 5.67 3.00
N ILE A 107 -18.85 6.41 1.90
CA ILE A 107 -20.07 7.20 1.68
C ILE A 107 -21.30 6.28 1.58
N ALA A 108 -21.20 5.16 0.86
CA ALA A 108 -22.31 4.22 0.72
C ALA A 108 -22.70 3.55 2.05
N GLN A 109 -21.75 3.23 2.92
CA GLN A 109 -22.01 2.58 4.20
C GLN A 109 -22.42 3.56 5.32
N LEU A 110 -21.83 4.76 5.35
CA LEU A 110 -22.04 5.74 6.41
C LEU A 110 -23.09 6.78 6.06
N GLY A 111 -23.33 7.07 4.78
CA GLY A 111 -24.31 8.07 4.33
C GLY A 111 -25.75 7.78 4.78
N GLY A 112 -26.08 6.51 5.05
CA GLY A 112 -27.37 6.12 5.62
C GLY A 112 -27.45 6.16 7.15
N LYS A 113 -26.36 6.51 7.86
CA LYS A 113 -26.26 6.46 9.33
C LYS A 113 -25.81 7.81 9.88
N SER A 114 -26.63 8.43 10.72
CA SER A 114 -26.24 9.66 11.45
C SER A 114 -25.26 9.32 12.57
N LEU A 115 -23.98 9.22 12.22
CA LEU A 115 -22.88 8.99 13.18
C LEU A 115 -22.25 10.32 13.62
N PRO A 116 -21.77 10.43 14.87
CA PRO A 116 -20.95 11.56 15.31
C PRO A 116 -19.63 11.62 14.51
N ILE A 117 -18.98 12.78 14.47
CA ILE A 117 -17.76 13.04 13.68
C ILE A 117 -16.65 12.02 13.98
N GLU A 118 -16.49 11.62 15.24
CA GLU A 118 -15.54 10.56 15.64
C GLU A 118 -15.81 9.24 14.89
N GLY A 119 -17.09 8.86 14.74
CA GLY A 119 -17.49 7.68 13.97
C GLY A 119 -17.15 7.81 12.49
N TRP A 120 -17.21 9.02 11.93
CA TRP A 120 -16.77 9.29 10.56
C TRP A 120 -15.26 9.18 10.39
N ILE A 121 -14.45 9.42 11.43
CA ILE A 121 -12.99 9.32 11.34
C ILE A 121 -12.51 7.89 11.59
N LEU A 122 -13.03 7.24 12.63
CA LEU A 122 -12.51 5.94 13.09
C LEU A 122 -13.24 4.72 12.50
N ARG A 123 -14.46 4.89 11.98
CA ARG A 123 -15.25 3.79 11.37
C ARG A 123 -15.40 3.93 9.86
N SER A 124 -14.88 5.00 9.27
CA SER A 124 -14.73 5.10 7.82
C SER A 124 -13.44 4.41 7.37
N THR A 125 -13.23 4.40 6.06
CA THR A 125 -11.98 3.98 5.44
C THR A 125 -10.88 5.05 5.52
N PHE A 126 -11.07 6.13 6.29
CA PHE A 126 -10.06 7.20 6.40
C PHE A 126 -8.72 6.72 6.97
N PRO A 127 -8.66 5.87 8.02
CA PRO A 127 -7.40 5.31 8.50
C PRO A 127 -6.71 4.45 7.43
N ASP A 128 -7.48 3.68 6.66
CA ASP A 128 -6.95 2.84 5.58
C ASP A 128 -6.37 3.70 4.45
N ILE A 129 -7.04 4.80 4.09
CA ILE A 129 -6.54 5.80 3.14
C ILE A 129 -5.24 6.42 3.64
N ALA A 130 -5.13 6.76 4.94
CA ALA A 130 -3.90 7.31 5.49
C ALA A 130 -2.72 6.32 5.39
N ILE A 131 -2.95 5.03 5.64
CA ILE A 131 -1.94 3.97 5.46
C ILE A 131 -1.52 3.87 3.99
N LEU A 132 -2.49 3.86 3.07
CA LEU A 132 -2.26 3.81 1.62
C LEU A 132 -1.38 4.98 1.13
N TRP A 133 -1.62 6.20 1.61
CA TRP A 133 -0.76 7.34 1.27
C TRP A 133 0.62 7.25 1.93
N GLY A 134 0.72 6.65 3.12
CA GLY A 134 2.00 6.32 3.75
C GLY A 134 2.86 5.40 2.86
N ASP A 135 2.24 4.35 2.31
CA ASP A 135 2.89 3.47 1.33
C ASP A 135 3.40 4.24 0.10
N PHE A 136 2.54 5.07 -0.50
CA PHE A 136 2.90 5.89 -1.66
C PHE A 136 4.09 6.81 -1.39
N PHE A 137 4.12 7.48 -0.23
CA PHE A 137 5.23 8.38 0.10
C PHE A 137 6.55 7.65 0.35
N ILE A 138 6.51 6.42 0.88
CA ILE A 138 7.69 5.54 0.94
C ILE A 138 8.15 5.18 -0.46
N GLY A 139 7.23 4.80 -1.36
CA GLY A 139 7.53 4.55 -2.77
C GLY A 139 8.15 5.76 -3.46
N LYS A 140 7.63 6.97 -3.21
CA LYS A 140 8.21 8.22 -3.72
C LYS A 140 9.63 8.45 -3.20
N ALA A 141 9.86 8.29 -1.89
CA ALA A 141 11.18 8.46 -1.31
C ALA A 141 12.19 7.46 -1.92
N LEU A 142 11.77 6.21 -2.12
CA LEU A 142 12.57 5.18 -2.76
C LEU A 142 12.84 5.48 -4.24
N TYR A 143 11.87 6.03 -4.97
CA TYR A 143 12.04 6.51 -6.34
C TYR A 143 13.08 7.63 -6.44
N ASP A 144 12.96 8.65 -5.58
CA ASP A 144 13.88 9.80 -5.56
C ASP A 144 15.33 9.35 -5.30
N LEU A 145 15.52 8.34 -4.43
CA LEU A 145 16.85 7.73 -4.18
C LEU A 145 17.39 6.93 -5.37
N HIS A 146 16.53 6.38 -6.22
CA HIS A 146 16.95 5.72 -7.46
C HIS A 146 17.34 6.71 -8.55
N LEU A 147 16.78 7.93 -8.55
CA LEU A 147 17.18 9.00 -9.47
C LEU A 147 18.48 9.68 -9.06
N LYS A 148 18.71 9.85 -7.75
CA LYS A 148 19.90 10.56 -7.20
C LYS A 148 21.15 9.70 -7.09
N GLY A 149 21.01 8.39 -6.84
CA GLY A 149 22.15 7.45 -6.82
C GLY A 149 22.55 7.00 -8.22
#